data_AF-G2IL76-F1
#
_entry.id   AF-G2IL76-F1
#
_cell.length_a   1.000
_cell.length_b   1.000
_cell.length_c   1.000
_cell.angle_alpha   90.00
_cell.angle_beta   90.00
_cell.angle_gamma   90.00
#
_symmetry.space_group_name_H-M   'P 1'
#
loop_
_entity.id
_entity.type
_entity.pdbx_description
1 polymer ?
#
loop_
_entity_poly.entity_id
_entity_poly.type
_entity_poly.pdbx_seq_one_letter_code
_entity_poly.pdbx_strand_id
1 'polypeptide(L)' 'MTPVTIDDRKKELRSLLEQIQANPSRDWTRERERVVVLQHMIAADERARATA' A
#
# COMPACT_ATOMS: atom_id res chain seq x y z
N MET A 1 -11.20 -2.82 -18.23
CA MET A 1 -10.70 -2.81 -16.84
C MET A 1 -9.19 -2.66 -16.90
N THR A 2 -8.65 -1.54 -16.44
CA THR A 2 -7.19 -1.30 -16.47
C THR A 2 -6.52 -2.18 -15.41
N PRO A 3 -5.45 -2.91 -15.73
CA PRO A 3 -4.76 -3.74 -14.75
C PRO A 3 -4.09 -2.86 -13.68
N VAL A 4 -4.25 -3.23 -12.40
CA VAL A 4 -3.61 -2.52 -11.29
C VAL A 4 -2.14 -2.89 -11.26
N THR A 5 -1.27 -1.89 -11.46
CA THR A 5 0.19 -2.06 -11.46
C THR A 5 0.77 -2.01 -10.04
N ILE A 6 2.07 -2.28 -9.92
CA ILE A 6 2.78 -2.08 -8.65
C ILE A 6 2.91 -0.59 -8.31
N ASP A 7 3.08 0.26 -9.31
CA ASP A 7 3.15 1.71 -9.08
C ASP A 7 1.81 2.26 -8.56
N ASP A 8 0.69 1.72 -9.02
CA ASP A 8 -0.63 2.07 -8.47
C ASP A 8 -0.73 1.68 -6.99
N ARG A 9 -0.22 0.51 -6.60
CA ARG A 9 -0.16 0.07 -5.19
C ARG A 9 0.74 0.97 -4.34
N LYS A 10 1.88 1.43 -4.89
CA LYS A 10 2.78 2.37 -4.20
C LYS A 10 2.10 3.73 -4.00
N LYS A 11 1.34 4.22 -4.99
CA LYS A 11 0.55 5.46 -4.89
C LYS A 11 -0.54 5.32 -3.84
N GLU A 12 -1.26 4.20 -3.85
CA GLU A 12 -2.30 3.89 -2.85
C GLU A 12 -1.72 3.88 -1.43
N LEU A 13 -0.60 3.17 -1.21
CA LEU A 13 0.07 3.11 0.08
C LEU A 13 0.45 4.49 0.60
N ARG A 14 1.03 5.34 -0.26
CA ARG A 14 1.39 6.72 0.11
C ARG A 14 0.17 7.52 0.53
N SER A 15 -0.91 7.46 -0.25
CA SER A 15 -2.14 8.21 0.06
C SER A 15 -2.78 7.76 1.38
N LEU A 16 -2.77 6.46 1.69
CA LEU A 16 -3.30 5.96 2.96
C LEU A 16 -2.47 6.45 4.15
N LEU A 17 -1.14 6.42 4.05
CA LEU A 17 -0.26 6.92 5.10
C LEU A 17 -0.44 8.42 5.34
N GLU A 18 -0.57 9.22 4.27
CA GLU A 18 -0.86 10.65 4.35
C GLU A 18 -2.20 10.92 5.06
N GLN A 19 -3.26 10.17 4.71
CA GLN A 19 -4.58 10.30 5.34
C GLN A 19 -4.56 9.97 6.83
N ILE A 20 -3.89 8.87 7.20
CA ILE A 20 -3.72 8.43 8.60
C ILE A 20 -2.98 9.49 9.40
N GLN A 21 -1.90 10.05 8.84
CA GLN A 21 -1.11 11.10 9.50
C GLN A 21 -1.90 12.41 9.64
N ALA A 22 -2.72 12.77 8.65
CA ALA A 22 -3.49 14.00 8.65
C ALA A 22 -4.63 14.01 9.69
N ASN A 23 -5.22 12.84 10.00
CA ASN A 23 -6.34 12.77 10.95
C ASN A 23 -6.19 11.58 11.93
N PRO A 24 -5.21 11.60 12.85
CA PRO A 24 -4.87 10.43 13.68
C PRO A 24 -5.98 10.01 14.66
N SER A 25 -6.96 10.88 14.92
CA SER A 25 -8.10 10.63 15.82
C SER A 25 -9.26 9.86 15.19
N ARG A 26 -9.27 9.69 13.85
CA ARG A 26 -10.27 8.86 13.16
C ARG A 26 -9.92 7.37 13.32
N ASP A 27 -10.93 6.51 13.29
CA ASP A 27 -10.70 5.06 13.15
C ASP A 27 -10.17 4.72 11.75
N TRP A 28 -8.98 4.14 11.73
CA TRP A 28 -8.23 3.76 10.53
C TRP A 28 -8.00 2.24 10.43
N THR A 29 -8.80 1.43 11.14
CA THR A 29 -8.57 -0.01 11.22
C THR A 29 -8.48 -0.66 9.83
N ARG A 30 -9.43 -0.35 8.94
CA ARG A 30 -9.47 -0.89 7.56
C ARG A 30 -8.30 -0.40 6.71
N GLU A 31 -7.97 0.88 6.81
CA GLU A 31 -6.87 1.49 6.07
C GLU A 31 -5.51 0.94 6.53
N ARG A 32 -5.35 0.67 7.83
CA ARG A 32 -4.15 0.02 8.39
C ARG A 32 -4.02 -1.43 7.94
N GLU A 33 -5.11 -2.19 7.93
CA GLU A 33 -5.13 -3.54 7.33
C GLU A 33 -4.73 -3.49 5.85
N ARG A 34 -5.25 -2.53 5.11
CA ARG A 34 -4.90 -2.32 3.70
C ARG A 34 -3.42 -1.96 3.52
N VAL A 35 -2.86 -1.11 4.37
CA VAL A 35 -1.42 -0.76 4.37
C VAL A 35 -0.56 -2.01 4.49
N VAL A 36 -0.88 -2.91 5.43
CA VAL A 36 -0.14 -4.18 5.61
C VAL A 36 -0.19 -5.03 4.34
N VAL A 37 -1.37 -5.19 3.73
CA VAL A 37 -1.51 -5.93 2.46
C VAL A 37 -0.67 -5.30 1.34
N LEU A 38 -0.70 -3.97 1.19
CA LEU A 38 0.06 -3.26 0.17
C LEU A 38 1.57 -3.44 0.37
N GLN A 39 2.05 -3.32 1.61
CA GLN A 39 3.47 -3.56 1.94
C GLN A 39 3.91 -4.98 1.57
N HIS A 40 3.09 -6.00 1.88
CA HIS A 40 3.39 -7.38 1.49
C HIS A 40 3.43 -7.58 -0.02
N MET A 41 2.47 -7.00 -0.77
CA MET A 41 2.44 -7.11 -2.23
C MET A 41 3.67 -6.45 -2.87
N ILE A 42 4.03 -5.24 -2.41
CA ILE A 42 5.19 -4.51 -2.92
C ILE A 42 6.49 -5.27 -2.61
N ALA A 43 6.65 -5.76 -1.39
CA ALA A 43 7.82 -6.54 -0.99
C ALA A 43 7.93 -7.89 -1.74
N ALA A 44 6.81 -8.52 -2.08
CA ALA A 44 6.81 -9.75 -2.88
C ALA A 44 7.30 -9.48 -4.32
N ASP A 45 6.84 -8.39 -4.93
CA ASP A 45 7.25 -7.97 -6.26
C ASP A 45 8.73 -7.51 -6.30
N GLU A 46 9.20 -6.80 -5.28
CA GLU A 46 10.61 -6.45 -5.15
C GLU A 46 11.52 -7.68 -5.02
N ARG A 47 11.12 -8.67 -4.22
CA ARG A 47 11.84 -9.94 -4.11
C ARG A 47 11.85 -10.70 -5.43
N ALA A 48 10.70 -10.78 -6.12
CA ALA A 48 10.61 -11.45 -7.41
C ALA A 48 11.55 -10.83 -8.45
N ARG A 49 11.65 -9.49 -8.47
CA ARG A 49 12.61 -8.78 -9.33
C ARG A 49 14.07 -8.98 -8.94
N ALA A 50 14.37 -9.15 -7.65
CA ALA A 50 15.75 -9.35 -7.19
C ALA A 50 16.27 -10.76 -7.49
N THR A 51 15.38 -11.74 -7.67
CA THR A 51 15.71 -13.14 -8.00
C THR A 51 15.58 -13.48 -9.48
N ALA A 52 15.17 -12.52 -10.32
CA ALA A 52 15.02 -12.66 -11.76
C ALA A 52 16.27 -12.17 -12.49
#